data_AF-A0A1H4GM54-F1
#
_entry.id   AF-A0A1H4GM54-F1
#
_cell.length_a   1.000
_cell.length_b   1.000
_cell.length_c   1.000
_cell.angle_alpha   90.00
_cell.angle_beta   90.00
_cell.angle_gamma   90.00
#
_symmetry.space_group_name_H-M   'P 1'
#
loop_
_entity.id
_entity.type
_entity.pdbx_description
1 polymer ?
#
loop_
_entity_poly.entity_id
_entity_poly.type
_entity_poly.pdbx_seq_one_letter_code
_entity_poly.pdbx_strand_id
1 'polypeptide(L)'
;MSTKKKMLWLLSLLPFFIACGDDNTDIPDWPWAEPETPTEPVEANPDIVNLGWTNVKSTYGTLPEHINVYKSPETLEGKKAIAYIAVGDMSKAAFGVLGEKTGLKKPKEFYEENNSTIVINGGFFYEGSLSLIWRNGEMVCKNNDVTAEDWTNGPFWYPVLAAFCEMNDGSFKSMWTYTTLSNVTYWYSEPSPVKSETTPNENFPSTGTVLNAKTGIGGGPVLLLDGNIKNTYEEEILSDIGATVNRPRSAIGITNDKKMILFVCEGDGMTTGVAGMTTENVANIMKTLGCTDAINLDGGGSSCMLVNGQETIKTSDSSGDERSVASVVTLK
;
A
#
# COMPACT_ATOMS: atom_id res chain seq x y z
N MET A 1 -75.42 18.70 -23.57
CA MET A 1 -76.47 17.81 -23.04
C MET A 1 -75.82 16.61 -22.36
N SER A 2 -76.03 16.51 -21.04
CA SER A 2 -75.90 15.37 -20.13
C SER A 2 -74.81 14.29 -20.35
N THR A 3 -73.72 14.43 -19.60
CA THR A 3 -72.80 13.33 -19.21
C THR A 3 -73.27 12.73 -17.88
N LYS A 4 -73.69 11.46 -17.87
CA LYS A 4 -74.04 10.71 -16.66
C LYS A 4 -72.79 10.08 -16.03
N LYS A 5 -72.43 10.52 -14.82
CA LYS A 5 -71.47 9.87 -13.92
C LYS A 5 -72.08 8.58 -13.35
N LYS A 6 -71.35 7.46 -13.43
CA LYS A 6 -71.66 6.22 -12.68
C LYS A 6 -71.01 6.32 -11.30
N MET A 7 -71.83 6.14 -10.28
CA MET A 7 -71.48 6.17 -8.85
C MET A 7 -71.27 4.72 -8.41
N LEU A 8 -70.05 4.37 -8.00
CA LEU A 8 -69.70 3.04 -7.49
C LEU A 8 -69.76 3.09 -5.96
N TRP A 9 -70.64 2.28 -5.35
CA TRP A 9 -70.76 2.14 -3.91
C TRP A 9 -69.64 1.23 -3.39
N LEU A 10 -68.77 1.74 -2.51
CA LEU A 10 -67.91 0.92 -1.66
C LEU A 10 -68.71 0.46 -0.43
N LEU A 11 -68.89 -0.85 -0.28
CA LEU A 11 -69.35 -1.45 0.98
C LEU A 11 -68.19 -1.45 1.97
N SER A 12 -68.35 -0.72 3.08
CA SER A 12 -67.49 -0.82 4.26
C SER A 12 -67.89 -2.04 5.10
N LEU A 13 -67.05 -3.07 5.15
CA LEU A 13 -67.17 -4.17 6.10
C LEU A 13 -66.57 -3.74 7.45
N LEU A 14 -67.45 -3.44 8.42
CA LEU A 14 -67.08 -3.37 9.84
C LEU A 14 -66.96 -4.80 10.39
N PRO A 15 -65.86 -5.18 11.06
CA PRO A 15 -65.82 -6.42 11.83
C PRO A 15 -66.63 -6.25 13.13
N PHE A 16 -67.64 -7.11 13.29
CA PHE A 16 -68.33 -7.35 14.56
C PHE A 16 -67.35 -8.04 15.52
N PHE A 17 -67.05 -7.41 16.66
CA PHE A 17 -66.48 -8.11 17.80
C PHE A 17 -67.58 -8.91 18.49
N ILE A 18 -67.53 -10.23 18.35
CA ILE A 18 -68.25 -11.16 19.22
C ILE A 18 -67.28 -11.52 20.34
N ALA A 19 -67.51 -10.97 21.53
CA ALA A 19 -66.90 -11.44 22.76
C ALA A 19 -67.70 -12.67 23.24
N CYS A 20 -67.13 -13.86 23.05
CA CYS A 20 -67.50 -15.05 23.81
C CYS A 20 -66.31 -15.40 24.70
N GLY A 21 -66.57 -15.42 26.01
CA GLY A 21 -65.59 -15.76 27.03
C GLY A 21 -65.32 -17.26 27.12
N ASP A 22 -64.13 -17.52 27.63
CA ASP A 22 -63.57 -18.74 28.20
C ASP A 22 -63.55 -20.01 27.33
N ASP A 23 -62.46 -20.14 26.57
CA ASP A 23 -61.73 -21.41 26.51
C ASP A 23 -60.25 -21.17 26.80
N ASN A 24 -59.83 -21.70 27.94
CA ASN A 24 -58.46 -21.81 28.39
C ASN A 24 -57.66 -22.63 27.36
N THR A 25 -57.04 -21.96 26.41
CA THR A 25 -56.00 -22.53 25.56
C THR A 25 -54.70 -21.83 25.91
N ASP A 26 -53.88 -22.51 26.71
CA ASP A 26 -52.46 -22.21 26.84
C ASP A 26 -51.81 -22.41 25.46
N ILE A 27 -51.97 -21.44 24.56
CA ILE A 27 -51.17 -21.33 23.34
C ILE A 27 -49.89 -20.64 23.79
N PRO A 28 -48.73 -21.33 23.81
CA PRO A 28 -47.51 -20.69 24.25
C PRO A 28 -47.14 -19.62 23.23
N ASP A 29 -46.96 -18.39 23.72
CA ASP A 29 -46.53 -17.25 22.93
C ASP A 29 -45.10 -17.51 22.49
N TRP A 30 -44.92 -18.10 21.30
CA TRP A 30 -43.60 -18.32 20.72
C TRP A 30 -43.13 -16.98 20.16
N PRO A 31 -42.10 -16.32 20.72
CA PRO A 31 -41.55 -15.13 20.12
C PRO A 31 -40.92 -15.57 18.80
N TRP A 32 -41.57 -15.26 17.69
CA TRP A 32 -40.93 -15.31 16.39
C TRP A 32 -39.76 -14.33 16.46
N ALA A 33 -38.53 -14.85 16.41
CA ALA A 33 -37.38 -13.99 16.19
C ALA A 33 -37.62 -13.27 14.86
N GLU A 34 -37.64 -11.93 14.88
CA GLU A 34 -37.65 -11.16 13.64
C GLU A 34 -36.46 -11.66 12.79
N PRO A 35 -36.66 -11.96 11.50
CA PRO A 35 -35.56 -12.37 10.65
C PRO A 35 -34.49 -11.29 10.73
N GLU A 36 -33.27 -11.65 11.11
CA GLU A 36 -32.16 -10.71 11.12
C GLU A 36 -32.09 -10.08 9.72
N THR A 37 -32.32 -8.77 9.64
CA THR A 37 -32.12 -8.02 8.42
C THR A 37 -30.67 -8.25 8.01
N PRO A 38 -30.38 -8.75 6.80
CA PRO A 38 -29.01 -8.90 6.35
C PRO A 38 -28.33 -7.53 6.45
N THR A 39 -27.43 -7.37 7.42
CA THR A 39 -26.65 -6.15 7.54
C THR A 39 -25.75 -6.12 6.31
N GLU A 40 -25.95 -5.13 5.43
CA GLU A 40 -25.00 -4.91 4.34
C GLU A 40 -23.58 -4.85 4.94
N PRO A 41 -22.60 -5.53 4.33
CA PRO A 41 -21.25 -5.55 4.86
C PRO A 41 -20.75 -4.11 4.99
N VAL A 42 -20.44 -3.71 6.23
CA VAL A 42 -19.97 -2.36 6.53
C VAL A 42 -18.63 -2.15 5.84
N GLU A 43 -18.51 -1.05 5.09
CA GLU A 43 -17.25 -0.66 4.45
C GLU A 43 -16.15 -0.48 5.51
N ALA A 44 -15.06 -1.22 5.37
CA ALA A 44 -13.98 -1.26 6.36
C ALA A 44 -13.17 0.05 6.39
N ASN A 45 -13.11 0.77 5.27
CA ASN A 45 -12.36 2.02 5.15
C ASN A 45 -13.23 3.14 4.53
N PRO A 46 -14.23 3.66 5.27
CA PRO A 46 -15.14 4.67 4.76
C PRO A 46 -14.42 5.96 4.35
N ASP A 47 -13.34 6.34 5.04
CA ASP A 47 -12.55 7.53 4.70
C ASP A 47 -11.90 7.42 3.32
N ILE A 48 -11.43 6.23 2.94
CA ILE A 48 -10.86 5.95 1.61
C ILE A 48 -11.95 6.05 0.54
N VAL A 49 -13.14 5.51 0.80
CA VAL A 49 -14.28 5.60 -0.13
C VAL A 49 -14.78 7.04 -0.26
N ASN A 50 -14.79 7.82 0.83
CA ASN A 50 -15.15 9.24 0.81
C ASN A 50 -14.19 10.07 -0.04
N LEU A 51 -12.93 9.62 -0.19
CA LEU A 51 -11.95 10.21 -1.12
C LEU A 51 -12.16 9.77 -2.59
N GLY A 52 -13.21 9.00 -2.87
CA GLY A 52 -13.58 8.55 -4.22
C GLY A 52 -12.96 7.22 -4.65
N TRP A 53 -12.22 6.54 -3.77
CA TRP A 53 -11.68 5.22 -4.07
C TRP A 53 -12.78 4.15 -4.02
N THR A 54 -12.80 3.25 -5.00
CA THR A 54 -13.84 2.22 -5.11
C THR A 54 -13.30 0.90 -4.58
N ASN A 55 -13.98 0.29 -3.60
CA ASN A 55 -13.62 -1.05 -3.11
C ASN A 55 -13.85 -2.08 -4.23
N VAL A 56 -12.79 -2.79 -4.61
CA VAL A 56 -12.80 -3.78 -5.69
C VAL A 56 -12.46 -5.19 -5.21
N LYS A 57 -12.53 -5.43 -3.89
CA LYS A 57 -12.13 -6.72 -3.30
C LYS A 57 -12.82 -7.93 -3.95
N SER A 58 -14.10 -7.78 -4.33
CA SER A 58 -14.90 -8.83 -4.96
C SER A 58 -14.40 -9.24 -6.36
N THR A 59 -13.57 -8.42 -7.00
CA THR A 59 -12.95 -8.74 -8.30
C THR A 59 -11.87 -9.80 -8.16
N TYR A 60 -11.25 -9.93 -6.98
CA TYR A 60 -10.08 -10.77 -6.74
C TYR A 60 -10.40 -12.01 -5.88
N GLY A 61 -11.67 -12.42 -5.86
CA GLY A 61 -12.15 -13.54 -5.06
C GLY A 61 -12.29 -13.19 -3.57
N THR A 62 -12.18 -14.21 -2.71
CA THR A 62 -12.28 -14.04 -1.26
C THR A 62 -10.95 -13.56 -0.70
N LEU A 63 -10.94 -12.40 -0.06
CA LEU A 63 -9.80 -11.86 0.69
C LEU A 63 -10.05 -12.01 2.20
N PRO A 64 -9.00 -12.11 3.03
CA PRO A 64 -9.13 -11.97 4.48
C PRO A 64 -9.83 -10.66 4.85
N GLU A 65 -10.69 -10.67 5.88
CA GLU A 65 -11.49 -9.49 6.24
C GLU A 65 -10.68 -8.24 6.56
N HIS A 66 -9.45 -8.43 7.03
CA HIS A 66 -8.50 -7.37 7.39
C HIS A 66 -7.66 -6.86 6.20
N ILE A 67 -7.91 -7.36 4.98
CA ILE A 67 -7.29 -6.90 3.73
C ILE A 67 -8.38 -6.43 2.77
N ASN A 68 -8.27 -5.19 2.31
CA ASN A 68 -9.16 -4.62 1.30
C ASN A 68 -8.34 -4.03 0.15
N VAL A 69 -8.93 -3.98 -1.04
CA VAL A 69 -8.28 -3.43 -2.24
C VAL A 69 -9.20 -2.41 -2.86
N TYR A 70 -8.65 -1.25 -3.21
CA TYR A 70 -9.40 -0.15 -3.79
C TYR A 70 -8.76 0.29 -5.09
N LYS A 71 -9.61 0.66 -6.04
CA LYS A 71 -9.23 1.30 -7.30
C LYS A 71 -9.41 2.81 -7.17
N SER A 72 -8.50 3.56 -7.78
CA SER A 72 -8.55 5.02 -7.79
C SER A 72 -9.82 5.58 -8.44
N PRO A 73 -10.21 6.82 -8.07
CA PRO A 73 -11.10 7.62 -8.91
C PRO A 73 -10.50 7.85 -10.31
N GLU A 74 -11.31 8.41 -11.22
CA GLU A 74 -10.87 8.71 -12.60
C GLU A 74 -9.66 9.65 -12.62
N THR A 75 -9.57 10.56 -11.65
CA THR A 75 -8.44 11.49 -11.52
C THR A 75 -7.83 11.45 -10.13
N LEU A 76 -6.50 11.53 -10.08
CA LEU A 76 -5.70 11.76 -8.88
C LEU A 76 -4.70 12.86 -9.19
N GLU A 77 -4.47 13.78 -8.25
CA GLU A 77 -3.54 14.90 -8.44
C GLU A 77 -3.81 15.71 -9.73
N GLY A 78 -5.10 15.87 -10.07
CA GLY A 78 -5.55 16.59 -11.27
C GLY A 78 -5.28 15.89 -12.60
N LYS A 79 -4.84 14.63 -12.60
CA LYS A 79 -4.49 13.84 -13.79
C LYS A 79 -5.37 12.61 -13.88
N LYS A 80 -5.65 12.16 -15.11
CA LYS A 80 -6.27 10.85 -15.31
C LYS A 80 -5.38 9.76 -14.72
N ALA A 81 -5.95 8.91 -13.87
CA ALA A 81 -5.21 7.92 -13.11
C ALA A 81 -5.85 6.53 -13.19
N ILE A 82 -5.00 5.52 -13.24
CA ILE A 82 -5.35 4.15 -12.90
C ILE A 82 -4.36 3.74 -11.82
N ALA A 83 -4.82 3.71 -10.59
CA ALA A 83 -4.04 3.28 -9.44
C ALA A 83 -4.86 2.34 -8.56
N TYR A 84 -4.15 1.55 -7.77
CA TYR A 84 -4.74 0.67 -6.78
C TYR A 84 -4.02 0.84 -5.46
N ILE A 85 -4.78 0.66 -4.39
CA ILE A 85 -4.24 0.51 -3.05
C ILE A 85 -4.71 -0.80 -2.44
N ALA A 86 -3.79 -1.52 -1.80
CA ALA A 86 -4.13 -2.57 -0.85
C ALA A 86 -3.98 -2.02 0.57
N VAL A 87 -4.98 -2.30 1.41
CA VAL A 87 -5.08 -1.82 2.77
C VAL A 87 -5.12 -3.01 3.71
N GLY A 88 -4.08 -3.15 4.54
CA GLY A 88 -4.01 -4.16 5.59
C GLY A 88 -4.17 -3.54 6.98
N ASP A 89 -5.13 -4.02 7.77
CA ASP A 89 -5.22 -3.70 9.20
C ASP A 89 -4.12 -4.44 9.95
N MET A 90 -3.06 -3.73 10.35
CA MET A 90 -1.86 -4.32 10.94
C MET A 90 -2.05 -4.82 12.37
N SER A 91 -3.26 -4.72 12.95
CA SER A 91 -3.61 -5.47 14.17
C SER A 91 -3.87 -6.96 13.88
N LYS A 92 -4.10 -7.32 12.62
CA LYS A 92 -4.47 -8.68 12.17
C LYS A 92 -3.65 -9.18 10.98
N ALA A 93 -3.31 -8.28 10.06
CA ALA A 93 -2.50 -8.57 8.88
C ALA A 93 -1.02 -8.79 9.24
N ALA A 94 -0.31 -9.54 8.40
CA ALA A 94 1.13 -9.70 8.50
C ALA A 94 1.86 -8.99 7.35
N PHE A 95 2.83 -8.13 7.69
CA PHE A 95 3.75 -7.49 6.74
C PHE A 95 4.94 -8.41 6.48
N GLY A 96 5.16 -8.74 5.22
CA GLY A 96 6.27 -9.58 4.78
C GLY A 96 7.13 -8.90 3.73
N VAL A 97 8.41 -9.26 3.72
CA VAL A 97 9.37 -8.87 2.67
C VAL A 97 10.05 -10.13 2.18
N LEU A 98 9.91 -10.42 0.88
CA LEU A 98 10.52 -11.59 0.23
C LEU A 98 11.61 -11.13 -0.75
N GLY A 99 12.48 -12.05 -1.16
CA GLY A 99 13.65 -11.76 -2.00
C GLY A 99 14.97 -12.05 -1.29
N GLU A 100 16.06 -12.08 -2.04
CA GLU A 100 17.38 -12.41 -1.52
C GLU A 100 18.40 -11.35 -1.97
N LYS A 101 19.60 -11.38 -1.38
CA LYS A 101 20.68 -10.47 -1.79
C LYS A 101 20.98 -10.55 -3.29
N THR A 102 20.88 -11.74 -3.88
CA THR A 102 21.17 -12.02 -5.29
C THR A 102 20.03 -12.78 -5.94
N GLY A 103 19.86 -12.59 -7.25
CA GLY A 103 18.83 -13.28 -8.03
C GLY A 103 17.54 -12.47 -8.13
N LEU A 104 16.80 -12.73 -9.21
CA LEU A 104 15.58 -12.03 -9.58
C LEU A 104 14.48 -13.06 -9.84
N LYS A 105 13.25 -12.73 -9.48
CA LYS A 105 12.05 -13.53 -9.79
C LYS A 105 10.89 -12.61 -10.15
N LYS A 106 9.95 -13.10 -10.93
CA LYS A 106 8.69 -12.36 -11.16
C LYS A 106 7.87 -12.30 -9.85
N PRO A 107 7.11 -11.23 -9.60
CA PRO A 107 6.19 -11.16 -8.47
C PRO A 107 5.25 -12.37 -8.40
N LYS A 108 4.79 -12.88 -9.54
CA LYS A 108 4.01 -14.13 -9.59
C LYS A 108 4.73 -15.36 -9.04
N GLU A 109 6.03 -15.52 -9.27
CA GLU A 109 6.80 -16.64 -8.70
C GLU A 109 6.87 -16.50 -7.17
N PHE A 110 7.04 -15.28 -6.64
CA PHE A 110 6.96 -15.04 -5.20
C PHE A 110 5.57 -15.39 -4.63
N TYR A 111 4.51 -15.03 -5.36
CA TYR A 111 3.14 -15.40 -5.01
C TYR A 111 2.94 -16.91 -4.97
N GLU A 112 3.35 -17.64 -6.01
CA GLU A 112 3.19 -19.10 -6.11
C GLU A 112 3.95 -19.85 -5.00
N GLU A 113 5.12 -19.33 -4.59
CA GLU A 113 5.94 -19.92 -3.52
C GLU A 113 5.42 -19.63 -2.10
N ASN A 114 4.72 -18.51 -1.90
CA ASN A 114 4.36 -18.03 -0.55
C ASN A 114 2.86 -17.96 -0.28
N ASN A 115 2.03 -18.00 -1.32
CA ASN A 115 0.58 -17.85 -1.27
C ASN A 115 0.13 -16.62 -0.44
N SER A 116 0.78 -15.47 -0.69
CA SER A 116 0.42 -14.20 -0.06
C SER A 116 -0.82 -13.60 -0.70
N THR A 117 -1.70 -12.99 0.09
CA THR A 117 -2.91 -12.31 -0.42
C THR A 117 -2.55 -11.16 -1.36
N ILE A 118 -1.58 -10.34 -0.94
CA ILE A 118 -1.05 -9.23 -1.73
C ILE A 118 0.44 -9.46 -1.97
N VAL A 119 0.89 -9.22 -3.20
CA VAL A 119 2.31 -9.12 -3.56
C VAL A 119 2.49 -7.84 -4.37
N ILE A 120 3.40 -6.95 -3.95
CA ILE A 120 3.79 -5.76 -4.70
C ILE A 120 5.31 -5.78 -4.88
N ASN A 121 5.83 -5.24 -5.98
CA ASN A 121 7.27 -5.11 -6.16
C ASN A 121 7.95 -4.34 -5.00
N GLY A 122 9.20 -4.68 -4.71
CA GLY A 122 9.96 -4.14 -3.59
C GLY A 122 10.95 -3.03 -4.00
N GLY A 123 12.15 -3.10 -3.43
CA GLY A 123 13.20 -2.09 -3.62
C GLY A 123 13.97 -2.22 -4.93
N PHE A 124 14.96 -1.34 -5.11
CA PHE A 124 15.79 -1.25 -6.30
C PHE A 124 16.72 -2.45 -6.46
N PHE A 125 17.14 -2.72 -7.71
CA PHE A 125 17.98 -3.86 -8.02
C PHE A 125 18.81 -3.66 -9.29
N TYR A 126 19.80 -4.54 -9.45
CA TYR A 126 20.52 -4.75 -10.71
C TYR A 126 20.61 -6.25 -11.02
N GLU A 127 21.65 -6.94 -10.54
CA GLU A 127 21.73 -8.42 -10.54
C GLU A 127 21.22 -9.05 -9.23
N GLY A 128 20.92 -8.20 -8.26
CA GLY A 128 20.42 -8.52 -6.92
C GLY A 128 19.90 -7.25 -6.25
N SER A 129 19.46 -7.36 -4.99
CA SER A 129 18.88 -6.22 -4.29
C SER A 129 19.92 -5.15 -4.01
N LEU A 130 19.65 -3.93 -4.45
CA LEU A 130 20.37 -2.71 -4.04
C LEU A 130 19.71 -2.04 -2.83
N SER A 131 18.52 -2.51 -2.46
CA SER A 131 17.77 -2.02 -1.33
C SER A 131 17.88 -2.96 -0.12
N LEU A 132 17.72 -2.38 1.07
CA LEU A 132 17.65 -3.11 2.33
C LEU A 132 16.59 -4.22 2.22
N ILE A 133 16.95 -5.43 2.64
CA ILE A 133 16.00 -6.50 2.94
C ILE A 133 16.27 -6.90 4.38
N TRP A 134 15.32 -6.63 5.26
CA TRP A 134 15.37 -7.03 6.65
C TRP A 134 14.24 -8.01 6.92
N ARG A 135 14.57 -9.19 7.43
CA ARG A 135 13.59 -10.28 7.61
C ARG A 135 13.90 -11.01 8.91
N ASN A 136 12.87 -11.23 9.73
CA ASN A 136 12.96 -11.99 10.98
C ASN A 136 14.05 -11.48 11.94
N GLY A 137 14.23 -10.17 12.05
CA GLY A 137 15.24 -9.58 12.94
C GLY A 137 16.65 -9.50 12.35
N GLU A 138 16.85 -9.95 11.10
CA GLU A 138 18.17 -10.05 10.49
C GLU A 138 18.27 -9.30 9.15
N MET A 139 19.47 -8.79 8.86
CA MET A 139 19.78 -8.19 7.57
C MET A 139 20.06 -9.27 6.53
N VAL A 140 19.22 -9.35 5.50
CA VAL A 140 19.43 -10.19 4.31
C VAL A 140 20.23 -9.43 3.25
N CYS A 141 19.91 -8.15 3.04
CA CYS A 141 20.66 -7.25 2.17
C CYS A 141 20.73 -5.85 2.79
N LYS A 142 21.84 -5.14 2.60
CA LYS A 142 21.98 -3.73 2.98
C LYS A 142 21.47 -2.83 1.85
N ASN A 143 21.04 -1.62 2.19
CA ASN A 143 20.93 -0.55 1.20
C ASN A 143 22.31 -0.27 0.58
N ASN A 144 22.33 0.10 -0.69
CA ASN A 144 23.54 0.56 -1.35
C ASN A 144 24.14 1.74 -0.58
N ASP A 145 25.44 1.72 -0.36
CA ASP A 145 26.13 2.57 0.61
C ASP A 145 27.08 3.58 -0.02
N VAL A 146 27.17 3.59 -1.35
CA VAL A 146 27.99 4.55 -2.10
C VAL A 146 27.42 4.78 -3.50
N THR A 147 27.56 6.01 -4.00
CA THR A 147 27.27 6.39 -5.38
C THR A 147 28.33 7.33 -5.93
N ALA A 148 28.51 7.32 -7.24
CA ALA A 148 29.45 8.17 -7.95
C ALA A 148 28.95 8.46 -9.37
N GLU A 149 29.23 9.66 -9.88
CA GLU A 149 29.00 10.02 -11.29
C GLU A 149 30.08 9.41 -12.21
N ASP A 150 31.33 9.34 -11.75
CA ASP A 150 32.43 8.66 -12.40
C ASP A 150 33.03 7.65 -11.42
N TRP A 151 32.77 6.36 -11.63
CA TRP A 151 33.30 5.29 -10.79
C TRP A 151 34.83 5.11 -10.91
N THR A 152 35.48 5.77 -11.89
CA THR A 152 36.92 5.70 -12.11
C THR A 152 37.66 6.84 -11.40
N ASN A 153 37.17 8.08 -11.50
CA ASN A 153 37.88 9.27 -11.00
C ASN A 153 37.00 10.23 -10.18
N GLY A 154 35.72 9.93 -10.00
CA GLY A 154 34.77 10.84 -9.37
C GLY A 154 34.88 10.84 -7.84
N PRO A 155 34.38 11.91 -7.19
CA PRO A 155 34.12 11.83 -5.76
C PRO A 155 33.06 10.75 -5.49
N PHE A 156 33.27 10.02 -4.40
CA PHE A 156 32.31 9.03 -3.91
C PHE A 156 31.44 9.68 -2.84
N TRP A 157 30.13 9.54 -2.99
CA TRP A 157 29.17 10.05 -2.02
C TRP A 157 28.48 8.91 -1.29
N TYR A 158 28.20 9.10 -0.01
CA TYR A 158 27.72 8.07 0.89
C TYR A 158 26.33 8.44 1.44
N PRO A 159 25.27 8.36 0.63
CA PRO A 159 23.93 8.68 1.08
C PRO A 159 23.43 7.65 2.10
N VAL A 160 22.60 8.11 3.03
CA VAL A 160 21.72 7.22 3.79
C VAL A 160 20.42 7.04 3.01
N LEU A 161 19.95 5.82 2.83
CA LEU A 161 18.82 5.51 1.93
C LEU A 161 17.57 5.07 2.68
N ALA A 162 16.40 5.38 2.11
CA ALA A 162 15.12 5.06 2.70
C ALA A 162 14.96 3.57 3.05
N ALA A 163 14.30 3.34 4.18
CA ALA A 163 13.74 2.07 4.56
C ALA A 163 12.41 2.26 5.27
N PHE A 164 11.51 1.29 5.12
CA PHE A 164 10.26 1.20 5.84
C PHE A 164 10.27 -0.11 6.64
N CYS A 165 10.15 -0.01 7.97
CA CYS A 165 10.32 -1.15 8.86
C CYS A 165 9.14 -1.30 9.83
N GLU A 166 8.79 -2.54 10.13
CA GLU A 166 8.08 -2.91 11.36
C GLU A 166 9.11 -3.10 12.49
N MET A 167 9.00 -2.30 13.54
CA MET A 167 9.88 -2.35 14.70
C MET A 167 9.46 -3.45 15.68
N ASN A 168 10.34 -3.81 16.62
CA ASN A 168 10.03 -4.85 17.60
C ASN A 168 8.84 -4.53 18.53
N ASP A 169 8.56 -3.26 18.75
CA ASP A 169 7.39 -2.80 19.51
C ASP A 169 6.08 -2.81 18.69
N GLY A 170 6.13 -3.21 17.41
CA GLY A 170 4.99 -3.24 16.49
C GLY A 170 4.63 -1.88 15.90
N SER A 171 5.46 -0.85 16.09
CA SER A 171 5.36 0.39 15.31
C SER A 171 5.92 0.20 13.91
N PHE A 172 5.44 1.02 12.96
CA PHE A 172 5.95 1.06 11.59
C PHE A 172 6.57 2.42 11.34
N LYS A 173 7.72 2.48 10.66
CA LYS A 173 8.47 3.72 10.53
C LYS A 173 9.20 3.81 9.20
N SER A 174 9.14 4.99 8.59
CA SER A 174 10.05 5.43 7.54
C SER A 174 11.32 6.00 8.17
N MET A 175 12.46 5.69 7.59
CA MET A 175 13.76 6.12 8.10
C MET A 175 14.80 6.12 6.99
N TRP A 176 15.97 6.68 7.26
CA TRP A 176 17.15 6.47 6.42
C TRP A 176 18.11 5.51 7.09
N THR A 177 18.73 4.62 6.32
CA THR A 177 19.59 3.56 6.84
C THR A 177 20.96 3.55 6.16
N TYR A 178 21.96 3.08 6.89
CA TYR A 178 23.30 2.83 6.38
C TYR A 178 23.94 1.67 7.12
N THR A 179 24.63 0.79 6.39
CA THR A 179 25.38 -0.32 6.99
C THR A 179 26.86 -0.02 6.92
N THR A 180 27.48 0.12 8.09
CA THR A 180 28.91 0.44 8.23
C THR A 180 29.80 -0.72 7.77
N LEU A 181 31.10 -0.44 7.59
CA LEU A 181 32.11 -1.46 7.27
C LEU A 181 32.21 -2.56 8.35
N SER A 182 31.87 -2.24 9.59
CA SER A 182 31.78 -3.20 10.70
C SER A 182 30.49 -4.03 10.68
N ASN A 183 29.71 -3.96 9.61
CA ASN A 183 28.45 -4.67 9.40
C ASN A 183 27.37 -4.33 10.46
N VAL A 184 27.38 -3.10 10.97
CA VAL A 184 26.33 -2.56 11.83
C VAL A 184 25.44 -1.65 11.00
N THR A 185 24.14 -1.95 10.95
CA THR A 185 23.14 -1.12 10.29
C THR A 185 22.58 -0.10 11.29
N TYR A 186 22.74 1.17 10.97
CA TYR A 186 22.13 2.29 11.69
C TYR A 186 20.94 2.83 10.91
N TRP A 187 19.96 3.35 11.64
CA TRP A 187 18.94 4.24 11.09
C TRP A 187 19.06 5.64 11.69
N TYR A 188 18.61 6.62 10.91
CA TYR A 188 18.75 8.05 11.19
C TYR A 188 17.40 8.74 11.07
N SER A 189 17.20 9.81 11.84
CA SER A 189 16.00 10.65 11.80
C SER A 189 16.05 11.74 10.73
N GLU A 190 17.21 11.95 10.11
CA GLU A 190 17.45 12.94 9.07
C GLU A 190 18.30 12.30 7.95
N PRO A 191 18.12 12.74 6.70
CA PRO A 191 18.95 12.28 5.60
C PRO A 191 20.38 12.82 5.73
N SER A 192 21.27 12.30 4.89
CA SER A 192 22.61 12.82 4.73
C SER A 192 22.60 14.12 3.92
N PRO A 193 23.55 15.04 4.14
CA PRO A 193 23.76 16.14 3.21
C PRO A 193 23.94 15.62 1.78
N VAL A 194 23.30 16.29 0.82
CA VAL A 194 23.42 15.96 -0.62
C VAL A 194 24.90 15.87 -1.00
N LYS A 195 25.27 14.79 -1.69
CA LYS A 195 26.64 14.55 -2.17
C LYS A 195 27.70 14.64 -1.06
N SER A 196 27.39 14.11 0.13
CA SER A 196 28.37 14.02 1.22
C SER A 196 29.45 12.96 0.94
N GLU A 197 30.71 13.37 1.02
CA GLU A 197 31.87 12.46 0.96
C GLU A 197 32.22 11.85 2.34
N THR A 198 31.47 12.21 3.39
CA THR A 198 31.63 11.66 4.74
C THR A 198 30.84 10.36 4.85
N THR A 199 31.51 9.26 5.21
CA THR A 199 30.87 7.97 5.46
C THR A 199 29.97 8.02 6.72
N PRO A 200 28.67 7.68 6.61
CA PRO A 200 27.77 7.55 7.75
C PRO A 200 28.25 6.56 8.82
N ASN A 201 27.96 6.89 10.06
CA ASN A 201 28.31 6.13 11.26
C ASN A 201 27.36 6.52 12.41
N GLU A 202 27.59 5.99 13.61
CA GLU A 202 26.74 6.26 14.79
C GLU A 202 26.50 7.76 15.09
N ASN A 203 27.35 8.67 14.62
CA ASN A 203 27.28 10.11 14.89
C ASN A 203 27.00 10.98 13.63
N PHE A 204 26.84 10.38 12.44
CA PHE A 204 26.63 11.10 11.18
C PHE A 204 25.73 10.30 10.22
N PRO A 205 24.73 10.93 9.55
CA PRO A 205 24.48 12.38 9.43
C PRO A 205 23.78 13.02 10.63
N SER A 206 23.01 12.24 11.37
CA SER A 206 22.52 12.55 12.71
C SER A 206 22.97 11.42 13.65
N THR A 207 22.64 11.50 14.93
CA THR A 207 22.90 10.38 15.85
C THR A 207 22.12 9.15 15.37
N GLY A 208 22.85 8.15 14.89
CA GLY A 208 22.32 6.90 14.40
C GLY A 208 21.92 5.99 15.55
N THR A 209 20.85 5.23 15.34
CA THR A 209 20.43 4.15 16.25
C THR A 209 20.61 2.81 15.54
N VAL A 210 21.16 1.81 16.23
CA VAL A 210 21.28 0.46 15.65
C VAL A 210 19.89 -0.05 15.27
N LEU A 211 19.73 -0.47 14.03
CA LEU A 211 18.46 -0.98 13.53
C LEU A 211 18.12 -2.29 14.24
N ASN A 212 16.97 -2.28 14.91
CA ASN A 212 16.41 -3.45 15.59
C ASN A 212 14.92 -3.57 15.21
N ALA A 213 14.69 -4.01 13.97
CA ALA A 213 13.37 -4.19 13.38
C ALA A 213 13.02 -5.68 13.26
N LYS A 214 11.74 -6.01 13.12
CA LYS A 214 11.30 -7.38 12.78
C LYS A 214 11.46 -7.66 11.30
N THR A 215 10.94 -6.75 10.48
CA THR A 215 10.87 -6.87 9.02
C THR A 215 10.99 -5.47 8.43
N GLY A 216 11.64 -5.33 7.27
CA GLY A 216 11.79 -4.04 6.61
C GLY A 216 12.24 -4.15 5.17
N ILE A 217 11.89 -3.14 4.38
CA ILE A 217 12.21 -3.03 2.96
C ILE A 217 12.84 -1.67 2.70
N GLY A 218 13.93 -1.67 1.95
CA GLY A 218 14.54 -0.47 1.39
C GLY A 218 13.86 -0.06 0.09
N GLY A 219 14.08 1.18 -0.30
CA GLY A 219 13.54 1.75 -1.53
C GLY A 219 14.01 3.19 -1.61
N GLY A 220 13.13 4.07 -2.07
CA GLY A 220 13.33 5.50 -1.93
C GLY A 220 12.61 6.33 -2.97
N PRO A 221 12.41 7.63 -2.70
CA PRO A 221 12.82 8.30 -1.47
C PRO A 221 11.87 8.05 -0.28
N VAL A 222 12.24 8.53 0.91
CA VAL A 222 11.28 8.80 1.98
C VAL A 222 10.29 9.85 1.50
N LEU A 223 9.00 9.47 1.44
CA LEU A 223 7.92 10.34 1.00
C LEU A 223 7.33 11.12 2.19
N LEU A 224 7.07 10.40 3.28
CA LEU A 224 6.48 10.93 4.50
C LEU A 224 7.27 10.47 5.72
N LEU A 225 7.42 11.36 6.68
CA LEU A 225 7.92 11.08 8.02
C LEU A 225 7.13 11.91 9.03
N ASP A 226 6.57 11.26 10.05
CA ASP A 226 5.79 11.90 11.11
C ASP A 226 4.67 12.81 10.55
N GLY A 227 4.01 12.37 9.46
CA GLY A 227 2.90 13.09 8.79
C GLY A 227 3.33 14.26 7.88
N ASN A 228 4.63 14.51 7.77
CA ASN A 228 5.19 15.58 6.94
C ASN A 228 5.69 15.04 5.61
N ILE A 229 5.40 15.77 4.53
CA ILE A 229 5.99 15.48 3.21
C ILE A 229 7.47 15.81 3.27
N LYS A 230 8.29 14.81 2.93
CA LYS A 230 9.75 14.89 2.87
C LYS A 230 10.21 14.86 1.41
N ASN A 231 9.85 13.81 0.67
CA ASN A 231 10.20 13.59 -0.74
C ASN A 231 11.71 13.77 -1.02
N THR A 232 12.56 13.07 -0.28
CA THR A 232 14.02 13.27 -0.20
C THR A 232 14.84 12.64 -1.32
N TYR A 233 14.35 12.67 -2.56
CA TYR A 233 15.07 12.03 -3.68
C TYR A 233 16.41 12.71 -3.98
N GLU A 234 16.58 13.99 -3.63
CA GLU A 234 17.84 14.72 -3.83
C GLU A 234 18.90 14.33 -2.80
N GLU A 235 18.51 14.28 -1.51
CA GLU A 235 19.39 13.88 -0.41
C GLU A 235 19.80 12.41 -0.49
N GLU A 236 18.92 11.56 -1.02
CA GLU A 236 19.19 10.14 -1.27
C GLU A 236 19.91 9.90 -2.61
N ILE A 237 20.16 10.96 -3.39
CA ILE A 237 20.87 10.92 -4.69
C ILE A 237 20.20 9.93 -5.66
N LEU A 238 18.86 9.99 -5.73
CA LEU A 238 18.03 9.12 -6.55
C LEU A 238 17.60 9.82 -7.85
N SER A 239 18.54 10.43 -8.58
CA SER A 239 18.22 11.12 -9.85
C SER A 239 17.62 10.20 -10.91
N ASP A 240 18.03 8.93 -10.91
CA ASP A 240 17.75 7.99 -11.99
C ASP A 240 16.36 7.35 -11.90
N ILE A 241 15.68 7.50 -10.75
CA ILE A 241 14.30 7.03 -10.56
C ILE A 241 13.29 7.92 -11.31
N GLY A 242 13.75 9.05 -11.86
CA GLY A 242 12.94 10.04 -12.55
C GLY A 242 11.90 10.68 -11.63
N ALA A 243 12.27 11.08 -10.41
CA ALA A 243 11.35 11.52 -9.35
C ALA A 243 10.36 12.61 -9.78
N THR A 244 10.80 13.56 -10.62
CA THR A 244 10.02 14.69 -11.14
C THR A 244 9.25 14.39 -12.43
N VAL A 245 9.33 13.15 -12.92
CA VAL A 245 8.67 12.70 -14.16
C VAL A 245 7.52 11.77 -13.80
N ASN A 246 6.40 11.90 -14.53
CA ASN A 246 5.27 10.98 -14.43
C ASN A 246 5.70 9.60 -14.92
N ARG A 247 5.61 8.61 -14.03
CA ARG A 247 5.93 7.20 -14.30
C ARG A 247 4.97 6.30 -13.53
N PRO A 248 4.90 4.99 -13.85
CA PRO A 248 4.41 4.00 -12.90
C PRO A 248 5.20 4.10 -11.60
N ARG A 249 4.48 4.03 -10.48
CA ARG A 249 5.06 4.14 -9.14
C ARG A 249 4.47 3.07 -8.25
N SER A 250 5.29 2.63 -7.31
CA SER A 250 4.88 1.78 -6.20
C SER A 250 5.32 2.45 -4.89
N ALA A 251 4.53 2.31 -3.83
CA ALA A 251 4.86 2.88 -2.52
C ALA A 251 4.26 2.05 -1.38
N ILE A 252 4.83 2.23 -0.19
CA ILE A 252 4.35 1.65 1.06
C ILE A 252 4.24 2.76 2.10
N GLY A 253 3.19 2.72 2.92
CA GLY A 253 3.04 3.59 4.06
C GLY A 253 2.12 3.04 5.13
N ILE A 254 2.03 3.74 6.25
CA ILE A 254 1.20 3.39 7.41
C ILE A 254 0.41 4.61 7.87
N THR A 255 -0.88 4.42 8.15
CA THR A 255 -1.74 5.43 8.76
C THR A 255 -1.60 5.49 10.28
N ASN A 256 -2.10 6.56 10.90
CA ASN A 256 -2.13 6.68 12.37
C ASN A 256 -2.93 5.56 13.07
N ASP A 257 -3.94 5.01 12.39
CA ASP A 257 -4.76 3.90 12.89
C ASP A 257 -4.24 2.51 12.46
N LYS A 258 -2.94 2.42 12.15
CA LYS A 258 -2.22 1.17 11.84
C LYS A 258 -2.77 0.42 10.62
N LYS A 259 -3.23 1.14 9.60
CA LYS A 259 -3.54 0.56 8.29
C LYS A 259 -2.33 0.73 7.37
N MET A 260 -1.74 -0.38 6.96
CA MET A 260 -0.68 -0.35 5.96
C MET A 260 -1.31 -0.15 4.58
N ILE A 261 -0.80 0.81 3.83
CA ILE A 261 -1.21 1.11 2.46
C ILE A 261 -0.07 0.74 1.53
N LEU A 262 -0.33 -0.20 0.63
CA LEU A 262 0.50 -0.46 -0.54
C LEU A 262 -0.15 0.22 -1.73
N PHE A 263 0.57 1.09 -2.43
CA PHE A 263 0.08 1.86 -3.57
C PHE A 263 0.80 1.43 -4.83
N VAL A 264 0.07 1.31 -5.94
CA VAL A 264 0.64 1.16 -7.29
C VAL A 264 -0.15 1.98 -8.31
N CYS A 265 0.51 2.56 -9.31
CA CYS A 265 -0.17 3.21 -10.44
C CYS A 265 0.40 2.85 -11.80
N GLU A 266 -0.46 2.83 -12.83
CA GLU A 266 -0.05 2.78 -14.24
C GLU A 266 0.66 4.06 -14.67
N GLY A 267 1.38 3.99 -15.79
CA GLY A 267 2.04 5.11 -16.45
C GLY A 267 2.68 4.67 -17.77
N ASP A 268 3.62 5.47 -18.28
CA ASP A 268 4.40 5.16 -19.49
C ASP A 268 3.55 4.82 -20.73
N GLY A 269 2.32 5.32 -20.80
CA GLY A 269 1.46 5.16 -21.98
C GLY A 269 0.78 3.79 -22.12
N MET A 270 0.82 2.93 -21.11
CA MET A 270 0.15 1.61 -21.13
C MET A 270 -1.37 1.73 -21.32
N THR A 271 -1.95 2.84 -20.86
CA THR A 271 -3.33 3.21 -21.11
C THR A 271 -3.40 4.65 -21.61
N THR A 272 -4.13 4.88 -22.71
CA THR A 272 -4.26 6.21 -23.33
C THR A 272 -4.71 7.27 -22.33
N GLY A 273 -3.89 8.31 -22.19
CA GLY A 273 -4.11 9.45 -21.29
C GLY A 273 -3.69 9.23 -19.84
N VAL A 274 -3.16 8.06 -19.46
CA VAL A 274 -2.63 7.78 -18.12
C VAL A 274 -1.11 7.96 -18.15
N ALA A 275 -0.64 9.10 -17.62
CA ALA A 275 0.77 9.47 -17.66
C ALA A 275 1.61 8.84 -16.52
N GLY A 276 0.97 8.44 -15.42
CA GLY A 276 1.63 8.10 -14.17
C GLY A 276 1.86 9.30 -13.26
N MET A 277 2.70 9.12 -12.24
CA MET A 277 2.88 10.06 -11.12
C MET A 277 4.35 10.41 -10.88
N THR A 278 4.61 11.64 -10.42
CA THR A 278 5.87 12.02 -9.79
C THR A 278 5.92 11.47 -8.36
N THR A 279 7.09 11.43 -7.72
CA THR A 279 7.18 11.02 -6.30
C THR A 279 6.45 12.01 -5.39
N GLU A 280 6.43 13.30 -5.73
CA GLU A 280 5.65 14.32 -5.03
C GLU A 280 4.15 14.04 -5.08
N ASN A 281 3.62 13.65 -6.24
CA ASN A 281 2.21 13.24 -6.37
C ASN A 281 1.90 12.03 -5.48
N VAL A 282 2.79 11.04 -5.46
CA VAL A 282 2.61 9.87 -4.58
C VAL A 282 2.68 10.27 -3.10
N ALA A 283 3.58 11.18 -2.70
CA ALA A 283 3.62 11.69 -1.32
C ALA A 283 2.31 12.38 -0.92
N ASN A 284 1.76 13.23 -1.78
CA ASN A 284 0.45 13.88 -1.57
C ASN A 284 -0.68 12.87 -1.44
N ILE A 285 -0.72 11.85 -2.31
CA ILE A 285 -1.73 10.79 -2.28
C ILE A 285 -1.62 10.00 -0.97
N MET A 286 -0.43 9.52 -0.61
CA MET A 286 -0.21 8.76 0.62
C MET A 286 -0.61 9.57 1.86
N LYS A 287 -0.30 10.88 1.89
CA LYS A 287 -0.72 11.78 2.97
C LYS A 287 -2.23 11.98 3.01
N THR A 288 -2.87 12.14 1.85
CA THR A 288 -4.34 12.27 1.74
C THR A 288 -5.05 11.00 2.20
N LEU A 289 -4.46 9.84 1.96
CA LEU A 289 -4.92 8.54 2.48
C LEU A 289 -4.65 8.36 3.99
N GLY A 290 -4.06 9.35 4.65
CA GLY A 290 -3.84 9.37 6.10
C GLY A 290 -2.51 8.74 6.54
N CYS A 291 -1.59 8.43 5.62
CA CYS A 291 -0.28 7.91 5.99
C CYS A 291 0.54 8.96 6.77
N THR A 292 1.25 8.50 7.79
CA THR A 292 2.22 9.30 8.57
C THR A 292 3.64 9.02 8.15
N ASP A 293 3.93 7.77 7.85
CA ASP A 293 5.22 7.32 7.35
C ASP A 293 4.98 6.61 6.01
N ALA A 294 5.75 6.99 4.99
CA ALA A 294 5.73 6.33 3.69
C ALA A 294 7.07 6.46 2.97
N ILE A 295 7.40 5.46 2.15
CA ILE A 295 8.51 5.49 1.19
C ILE A 295 8.01 5.10 -0.20
N ASN A 296 8.69 5.60 -1.22
CA ASN A 296 8.53 5.09 -2.58
C ASN A 296 9.33 3.78 -2.72
N LEU A 297 8.83 2.86 -3.54
CA LEU A 297 9.47 1.60 -3.92
C LEU A 297 9.93 1.67 -5.38
N ASP A 298 10.53 0.60 -5.91
CA ASP A 298 10.93 0.59 -7.31
C ASP A 298 9.72 0.84 -8.23
N GLY A 299 9.96 1.52 -9.35
CA GLY A 299 8.92 2.03 -10.24
C GLY A 299 9.08 1.62 -11.69
N GLY A 300 8.41 2.35 -12.60
CA GLY A 300 8.47 2.05 -14.03
C GLY A 300 8.01 0.62 -14.33
N GLY A 301 8.75 -0.09 -15.19
CA GLY A 301 8.41 -1.47 -15.55
C GLY A 301 8.41 -2.47 -14.39
N SER A 302 8.97 -2.11 -13.22
CA SER A 302 8.92 -2.92 -12.01
C SER A 302 7.58 -2.78 -11.26
N SER A 303 6.81 -1.70 -11.49
CA SER A 303 5.54 -1.47 -10.80
C SER A 303 4.54 -2.56 -11.12
N CYS A 304 4.19 -3.35 -10.10
CA CYS A 304 3.21 -4.43 -10.19
C CYS A 304 2.60 -4.67 -8.81
N MET A 305 1.30 -4.95 -8.77
CA MET A 305 0.61 -5.51 -7.61
C MET A 305 -0.25 -6.69 -8.06
N LEU A 306 -0.10 -7.81 -7.35
CA LEU A 306 -0.93 -8.99 -7.46
C LEU A 306 -1.84 -9.09 -6.24
N VAL A 307 -3.11 -9.39 -6.48
CA VAL A 307 -4.10 -9.73 -5.46
C VAL A 307 -4.58 -11.15 -5.75
N ASN A 308 -4.33 -12.08 -4.83
CA ASN A 308 -4.55 -13.52 -5.07
C ASN A 308 -3.93 -13.99 -6.40
N GLY A 309 -2.73 -13.50 -6.72
CA GLY A 309 -2.00 -13.84 -7.94
C GLY A 309 -2.51 -13.20 -9.23
N GLN A 310 -3.49 -12.29 -9.15
CA GLN A 310 -4.04 -11.57 -10.29
C GLN A 310 -3.52 -10.12 -10.32
N GLU A 311 -3.06 -9.66 -11.49
CA GLU A 311 -2.58 -8.29 -11.67
C GLU A 311 -3.68 -7.24 -11.50
N THR A 312 -3.32 -6.11 -10.87
CA THR A 312 -4.23 -4.96 -10.74
C THR A 312 -4.06 -3.92 -11.84
N ILE A 313 -2.85 -3.77 -12.38
CA ILE A 313 -2.47 -2.75 -13.36
C ILE A 313 -1.81 -3.40 -14.57
N LYS A 314 -1.81 -2.70 -15.71
CA LYS A 314 -0.91 -3.05 -16.82
C LYS A 314 0.52 -2.64 -16.50
N THR A 315 1.44 -3.60 -16.49
CA THR A 315 2.86 -3.34 -16.31
C THR A 315 3.43 -2.60 -17.52
N SER A 316 4.49 -1.79 -17.30
CA SER A 316 5.17 -1.05 -18.39
C SER A 316 6.49 -1.67 -18.84
N ASP A 317 6.78 -2.90 -18.41
CA ASP A 317 7.99 -3.58 -18.85
C ASP A 317 7.93 -3.87 -20.35
N SER A 318 9.08 -3.76 -21.03
CA SER A 318 9.16 -3.94 -22.47
C SER A 318 8.85 -5.38 -22.92
N SER A 319 8.91 -6.36 -22.01
CA SER A 319 8.47 -7.72 -22.28
C SER A 319 6.95 -7.86 -22.42
N GLY A 320 6.17 -6.87 -21.93
CA GLY A 320 4.71 -6.91 -21.89
C GLY A 320 4.14 -7.77 -20.77
N ASP A 321 4.95 -8.11 -19.76
CA ASP A 321 4.61 -8.96 -18.61
C ASP A 321 5.26 -8.39 -17.33
N GLU A 322 5.06 -9.02 -16.19
CA GLU A 322 5.73 -8.65 -14.94
C GLU A 322 7.27 -8.76 -15.07
N ARG A 323 7.98 -7.69 -14.70
CA ARG A 323 9.45 -7.70 -14.64
C ARG A 323 9.93 -8.58 -13.47
N SER A 324 11.00 -9.34 -13.68
CA SER A 324 11.70 -10.00 -12.58
C SER A 324 12.38 -8.98 -11.68
N VAL A 325 12.09 -9.03 -10.38
CA VAL A 325 12.59 -8.10 -9.35
C VAL A 325 13.37 -8.86 -8.28
N ALA A 326 14.24 -8.16 -7.53
CA ALA A 326 15.03 -8.78 -6.47
C ALA A 326 14.25 -9.00 -5.17
N SER A 327 13.20 -8.20 -4.93
CA SER A 327 12.38 -8.26 -3.72
C SER A 327 10.94 -7.87 -3.99
N VAL A 328 10.05 -8.34 -3.11
CA VAL A 328 8.64 -7.96 -3.07
C VAL A 328 8.21 -7.70 -1.64
N VAL A 329 7.20 -6.85 -1.49
CA VAL A 329 6.45 -6.68 -0.24
C VAL A 329 5.17 -7.51 -0.32
N THR A 330 4.77 -8.10 0.80
CA THR A 330 3.57 -8.92 0.87
C THR A 330 2.67 -8.56 2.05
N LEU A 331 1.36 -8.72 1.88
CA LEU A 331 0.39 -8.79 2.98
C LEU A 331 -0.26 -10.16 3.00
N LYS A 332 -0.40 -10.71 4.20
CA LYS A 332 -1.12 -11.95 4.50
C LYS A 332 -2.17 -11.74 5.57
#